data_AF-A0A7D5N2R7-F1
#
_entry.id   AF-A0A7D5N2R7-F1
#
_cell.length_a   1.000
_cell.length_b   1.000
_cell.length_c   1.000
_cell.angle_alpha   90.00
_cell.angle_beta   90.00
_cell.angle_gamma   90.00
#
_symmetry.space_group_name_H-M   'P 1'
#
loop_
_entity.id
_entity.type
_entity.pdbx_description
1 polymer ?
#
loop_
_entity_poly.entity_id
_entity_poly.type
_entity_poly.pdbx_seq_one_letter_code
_entity_poly.pdbx_strand_id
1 'polypeptide(L)'
;MHRTYLISMTVLFFLFLPAWLIPEMSPTRIIANKQAEFLQLRGGSDMYLPTLNHSPWSYVRALPYAFDHVFLRPYPLVESSWRYHLASCSTWFEFILIIGLMLRMKKYRRNELIPTGLMYFTLVIYLVIGFTVPNLGAIVRYKSEFTALLIPSLVVLADFRLPQQWSLWLERLRKPSVNRISEYNK
;
A
#
# COMPACT_ATOMS: atom_id res chain seq x y z
N MET A 1 14.73 -27.05 -6.81
CA MET A 1 14.03 -25.89 -7.42
C MET A 1 12.81 -26.30 -8.23
N HIS A 2 12.84 -27.36 -9.05
CA HIS A 2 11.71 -27.75 -9.90
C HIS A 2 10.40 -28.10 -9.15
N ARG A 3 10.50 -28.73 -7.97
CA ARG A 3 9.35 -29.08 -7.12
C ARG A 3 8.62 -27.87 -6.54
N THR A 4 9.35 -26.82 -6.16
CA THR A 4 8.75 -25.58 -5.64
C THR A 4 7.99 -24.82 -6.72
N TYR A 5 8.49 -24.81 -7.97
CA TYR A 5 7.78 -24.21 -9.09
C TYR A 5 6.46 -24.93 -9.42
N LEU A 6 6.48 -26.28 -9.44
CA LEU A 6 5.28 -27.08 -9.67
C LEU A 6 4.21 -26.80 -8.60
N ILE A 7 4.59 -26.80 -7.33
CA ILE A 7 3.67 -26.47 -6.23
C ILE A 7 3.11 -25.06 -6.39
N SER A 8 3.95 -24.06 -6.70
CA SER A 8 3.47 -22.69 -6.91
C SER A 8 2.52 -22.56 -8.11
N MET A 9 2.79 -23.26 -9.22
CA MET A 9 1.90 -23.23 -10.39
C MET A 9 0.58 -23.94 -10.10
N THR A 10 0.59 -25.05 -9.37
CA THR A 10 -0.63 -25.73 -8.95
C THR A 10 -1.47 -24.86 -8.03
N VAL A 11 -0.86 -24.20 -7.05
CA VAL A 11 -1.57 -23.26 -6.16
C VAL A 11 -2.16 -22.08 -6.94
N LEU A 12 -1.39 -21.47 -7.85
CA LEU A 12 -1.89 -20.40 -8.70
C LEU A 12 -3.04 -20.88 -9.58
N PHE A 13 -2.91 -22.05 -10.21
CA PHE A 13 -3.96 -22.65 -11.03
C PHE A 13 -5.25 -22.85 -10.24
N PHE A 14 -5.21 -23.47 -9.06
CA PHE A 14 -6.40 -23.67 -8.22
C PHE A 14 -6.96 -22.36 -7.64
N LEU A 15 -6.15 -21.32 -7.49
CA LEU A 15 -6.60 -20.00 -7.04
C LEU A 15 -7.33 -19.23 -8.16
N PHE A 16 -6.94 -19.42 -9.42
CA PHE A 16 -7.57 -18.79 -10.59
C PHE A 16 -8.63 -19.66 -11.28
N LEU A 17 -8.68 -20.97 -11.02
CA LEU A 17 -9.69 -21.89 -11.55
C LEU A 17 -11.13 -21.43 -11.25
N PRO A 18 -11.48 -20.97 -10.02
CA PRO A 18 -12.83 -20.51 -9.72
C PRO A 18 -13.23 -19.28 -10.52
N ALA A 19 -12.28 -18.37 -10.81
CA ALA A 19 -12.55 -17.19 -11.63
C ALA A 19 -12.87 -17.53 -13.09
N TRP A 20 -12.45 -18.72 -13.57
CA TRP A 20 -12.75 -19.21 -14.91
C TRP A 20 -14.06 -20.01 -14.96
N LEU A 21 -14.36 -20.77 -13.90
CA LEU A 21 -15.58 -21.59 -13.79
C LEU A 21 -16.82 -20.79 -13.38
N ILE A 22 -16.64 -19.74 -12.58
CA ILE A 22 -17.72 -18.92 -12.05
C ILE A 22 -17.42 -17.47 -12.47
N PRO A 23 -18.04 -16.97 -13.56
CA PRO A 23 -17.81 -15.61 -14.04
C PRO A 23 -18.06 -14.54 -12.98
N GLU A 24 -18.94 -14.80 -11.99
CA GLU A 24 -19.20 -13.91 -10.85
C GLU A 24 -18.00 -13.75 -9.90
N MET A 25 -17.06 -14.71 -9.88
CA MET A 25 -15.82 -14.63 -9.10
C MET A 25 -14.68 -13.94 -9.86
N SER A 26 -14.94 -13.36 -11.04
CA SER A 26 -13.90 -12.63 -11.75
C SER A 26 -13.52 -11.35 -10.99
N PRO A 27 -12.21 -11.06 -10.81
CA PRO A 27 -11.79 -9.85 -10.09
C PRO A 27 -12.37 -8.56 -10.67
N THR A 28 -12.54 -8.48 -11.99
CA THR A 28 -13.12 -7.31 -12.67
C THR A 28 -14.62 -7.14 -12.42
N ARG A 29 -15.36 -8.21 -12.14
CA ARG A 29 -16.76 -8.10 -11.72
C ARG A 29 -16.87 -7.70 -10.25
N ILE A 30 -16.07 -8.32 -9.39
CA ILE A 30 -16.05 -8.01 -7.95
C ILE A 30 -15.73 -6.52 -7.72
N ILE A 31 -14.68 -6.01 -8.37
CA ILE A 31 -14.27 -4.61 -8.23
C ILE A 31 -15.33 -3.65 -8.79
N ALA A 32 -15.90 -3.93 -9.97
CA ALA A 32 -16.94 -3.10 -10.56
C ALA A 32 -18.22 -3.06 -9.70
N ASN A 33 -18.65 -4.20 -9.17
CA ASN A 33 -19.81 -4.28 -8.27
C ASN A 33 -19.55 -3.51 -6.98
N LYS A 34 -18.36 -3.65 -6.38
CA LYS A 34 -17.97 -2.88 -5.18
C LYS A 34 -17.93 -1.38 -5.45
N GLN A 35 -17.42 -0.95 -6.60
CA GLN A 35 -17.46 0.45 -6.99
C GLN A 35 -18.92 0.94 -7.11
N ALA A 36 -19.81 0.17 -7.73
CA ALA A 36 -21.22 0.53 -7.86
C ALA A 36 -21.91 0.66 -6.49
N GLU A 37 -21.61 -0.23 -5.53
CA GLU A 37 -22.07 -0.12 -4.14
C GLU A 37 -21.55 1.18 -3.48
N PHE A 38 -20.26 1.48 -3.60
CA PHE A 38 -19.66 2.67 -2.99
C PHE A 38 -20.16 3.98 -3.62
N LEU A 39 -20.45 4.01 -4.92
CA LEU A 39 -21.02 5.18 -5.60
C LEU A 39 -22.44 5.52 -5.13
N GLN A 40 -23.17 4.55 -4.56
CA GLN A 40 -24.49 4.79 -3.96
C GLN A 40 -24.39 5.43 -2.57
N LEU A 41 -23.25 5.29 -1.89
CA LEU A 41 -23.00 5.90 -0.59
C LEU A 41 -22.64 7.38 -0.80
N ARG A 42 -23.47 8.29 -0.30
CA ARG A 42 -23.17 9.72 -0.31
C ARG A 42 -22.42 10.15 0.94
N GLY A 43 -21.38 10.94 0.77
CA GLY A 43 -20.56 11.53 1.83
C GLY A 43 -20.32 13.02 1.62
N GLY A 44 -19.68 13.65 2.61
CA GLY A 44 -19.37 15.09 2.56
C GLY A 44 -18.13 15.46 1.74
N SER A 45 -17.51 14.49 1.06
CA SER A 45 -16.22 14.65 0.36
C SER A 45 -16.11 13.71 -0.85
N ASP A 46 -17.22 13.58 -1.57
CA ASP A 46 -17.33 12.67 -2.70
C ASP A 46 -16.60 13.23 -3.93
N MET A 47 -16.03 12.31 -4.71
CA MET A 47 -15.21 12.60 -5.87
C MET A 47 -15.73 11.85 -7.08
N TYR A 48 -15.55 12.46 -8.24
CA TYR A 48 -15.93 11.86 -9.50
C TYR A 48 -15.04 10.65 -9.80
N LEU A 49 -15.68 9.50 -10.08
CA LEU A 49 -15.01 8.29 -10.51
C LEU A 49 -15.71 7.75 -11.77
N PRO A 50 -14.97 7.42 -12.85
CA PRO A 50 -15.58 6.78 -14.02
C PRO A 50 -16.11 5.40 -13.64
N THR A 51 -17.34 5.11 -14.06
CA THR A 51 -17.97 3.81 -13.80
C THR A 51 -17.23 2.70 -14.54
N LEU A 52 -16.85 1.68 -13.79
CA LEU A 52 -16.21 0.48 -14.31
C LEU A 52 -17.27 -0.44 -14.91
N ASN A 53 -16.91 -1.06 -16.01
CA ASN A 53 -17.69 -2.14 -16.60
C ASN A 53 -16.88 -3.45 -16.51
N HIS A 54 -17.47 -4.55 -16.96
CA HIS A 54 -16.80 -5.86 -16.89
C HIS A 54 -15.64 -6.01 -17.89
N SER A 55 -15.34 -4.99 -18.70
CA SER A 55 -14.26 -5.01 -19.68
C SER A 55 -12.95 -4.51 -19.05
N PRO A 56 -11.82 -5.20 -19.24
CA PRO A 56 -10.50 -4.72 -18.81
C PRO A 56 -10.17 -3.30 -19.32
N TRP A 57 -10.73 -2.89 -20.46
CA TRP A 57 -10.53 -1.56 -21.03
C TRP A 57 -11.14 -0.42 -20.19
N SER A 58 -12.18 -0.67 -19.38
CA SER A 58 -12.67 0.38 -18.46
C SER A 58 -11.66 0.66 -17.36
N TYR A 59 -10.95 -0.37 -16.89
CA TYR A 59 -9.93 -0.25 -15.84
C TYR A 59 -8.74 0.57 -16.32
N VAL A 60 -8.26 0.31 -17.54
CA VAL A 60 -7.15 1.07 -18.13
C VAL A 60 -7.52 2.56 -18.27
N ARG A 61 -8.75 2.86 -18.70
CA ARG A 61 -9.24 4.25 -18.80
C ARG A 61 -9.45 4.92 -17.43
N ALA A 62 -9.84 4.15 -16.43
CA ALA A 62 -10.02 4.62 -15.06
C ALA A 62 -8.71 4.73 -14.27
N LEU A 63 -7.63 4.08 -14.72
CA LEU A 63 -6.33 4.03 -14.05
C LEU A 63 -5.74 5.41 -13.69
N PRO A 64 -5.72 6.43 -14.59
CA PRO A 64 -5.24 7.76 -14.22
C PRO A 64 -6.06 8.40 -13.10
N TYR A 65 -7.39 8.19 -13.10
CA TYR A 65 -8.26 8.67 -12.03
C TYR A 65 -7.99 7.94 -10.72
N ALA A 66 -7.85 6.61 -10.75
CA ALA A 66 -7.54 5.83 -9.56
C ALA A 66 -6.21 6.26 -8.93
N PHE A 67 -5.20 6.54 -9.76
CA PHE A 67 -3.91 7.05 -9.30
C PHE A 67 -4.03 8.44 -8.65
N ASP A 68 -4.72 9.38 -9.31
CA ASP A 68 -4.97 10.72 -8.77
C ASP A 68 -5.65 10.68 -7.41
N HIS A 69 -6.69 9.84 -7.28
CA HIS A 69 -7.47 9.69 -6.05
C HIS A 69 -6.65 9.20 -4.86
N VAL A 70 -5.72 8.27 -5.08
CA VAL A 70 -4.96 7.62 -4.00
C VAL A 70 -3.74 8.45 -3.58
N PHE A 71 -3.04 9.04 -4.55
CA PHE A 71 -1.73 9.64 -4.34
C PHE A 71 -1.71 11.16 -4.32
N LEU A 72 -2.59 11.81 -5.10
CA LEU A 72 -2.51 13.27 -5.33
C LEU A 72 -3.59 14.04 -4.57
N ARG A 73 -4.75 13.42 -4.33
CA ARG A 73 -5.84 14.02 -3.57
C ARG A 73 -5.73 13.77 -2.06
N PRO A 74 -6.07 14.75 -1.20
CA PRO A 74 -6.59 16.06 -1.56
C PRO A 74 -5.50 17.02 -2.05
N TYR A 75 -5.89 17.94 -2.93
CA TYR A 75 -4.99 18.99 -3.38
C TYR A 75 -4.85 20.09 -2.32
N PRO A 76 -3.65 20.63 -2.08
CA PRO A 76 -3.41 21.54 -0.95
C PRO A 76 -4.17 22.86 -1.00
N LEU A 77 -4.60 23.30 -2.19
CA LEU A 77 -5.12 24.66 -2.44
C LEU A 77 -6.61 24.70 -2.81
N VAL A 78 -7.32 23.57 -2.75
CA VAL A 78 -8.70 23.48 -3.27
C VAL A 78 -9.75 23.72 -2.18
N GLU A 79 -9.50 23.32 -0.94
CA GLU A 79 -10.48 23.37 0.14
C GLU A 79 -9.98 24.20 1.31
N SER A 80 -10.84 25.08 1.87
CA SER A 80 -10.44 26.05 2.90
C SER A 80 -10.45 25.50 4.33
N SER A 81 -10.90 24.26 4.53
CA SER A 81 -11.02 23.65 5.86
C SER A 81 -9.67 23.11 6.34
N TRP A 82 -9.31 23.43 7.59
CA TRP A 82 -8.03 23.00 8.19
C TRP A 82 -7.82 21.47 8.15
N ARG A 83 -8.91 20.69 8.23
CA ARG A 83 -8.88 19.22 8.16
C ARG A 83 -8.40 18.74 6.79
N TYR A 84 -8.80 19.43 5.72
CA TYR A 84 -8.36 19.13 4.37
C TYR A 84 -6.88 19.47 4.17
N HIS A 85 -6.41 20.60 4.73
CA HIS A 85 -4.99 20.93 4.69
C HIS A 85 -4.14 19.88 5.41
N LEU A 86 -4.58 19.36 6.56
CA LEU A 86 -3.87 18.30 7.27
C LEU A 86 -3.87 16.98 6.48
N ALA A 87 -5.00 16.60 5.89
CA ALA A 87 -5.12 15.42 5.03
C ALA A 87 -4.27 15.55 3.75
N SER A 88 -4.16 16.76 3.20
CA SER A 88 -3.33 17.05 2.04
C SER A 88 -1.85 16.98 2.41
N CYS A 89 -1.46 17.61 3.51
CA CYS A 89 -0.07 17.60 3.98
C CYS A 89 0.42 16.16 4.22
N SER A 90 -0.37 15.34 4.92
CA SER A 90 -0.06 13.92 5.12
C SER A 90 0.04 13.15 3.81
N THR A 91 -0.92 13.31 2.89
CA THR A 91 -0.90 12.62 1.60
C THR A 91 0.31 12.99 0.74
N TRP A 92 0.64 14.27 0.63
CA TRP A 92 1.78 14.72 -0.15
C TRP A 92 3.12 14.36 0.50
N PHE A 93 3.20 14.39 1.83
CA PHE A 93 4.37 13.90 2.56
C PHE A 93 4.60 12.41 2.30
N GLU A 94 3.55 11.58 2.41
CA GLU A 94 3.60 10.15 2.08
C GLU A 94 4.02 9.92 0.64
N PHE A 95 3.45 10.67 -0.31
CA PHE A 95 3.78 10.54 -1.72
C PHE A 95 5.26 10.84 -2.00
N ILE A 96 5.76 11.97 -1.50
CA ILE A 96 7.17 12.35 -1.64
C ILE A 96 8.09 11.32 -0.97
N LEU A 97 7.71 10.82 0.20
CA LEU A 97 8.47 9.80 0.91
C LEU A 97 8.54 8.49 0.11
N ILE A 98 7.40 8.01 -0.41
CA ILE A 98 7.33 6.81 -1.25
C ILE A 98 8.21 6.97 -2.49
N ILE A 99 8.07 8.08 -3.23
CA ILE A 99 8.90 8.35 -4.41
C ILE A 99 10.38 8.42 -4.04
N GLY A 100 10.74 9.12 -2.96
CA GLY A 100 12.11 9.23 -2.49
C GLY A 100 12.74 7.88 -2.13
N LEU A 101 11.98 6.99 -1.48
CA LEU A 101 12.42 5.63 -1.17
C LEU A 101 12.51 4.76 -2.42
N MET A 102 11.55 4.87 -3.34
CA MET A 102 11.56 4.14 -4.62
C MET A 102 12.79 4.51 -5.47
N LEU A 103 13.16 5.79 -5.53
CA LEU A 103 14.36 6.26 -6.25
C LEU A 103 15.67 5.77 -5.61
N ARG A 104 15.65 5.37 -4.34
CA ARG A 104 16.80 4.82 -3.61
C ARG A 104 16.84 3.29 -3.62
N MET A 105 15.85 2.62 -4.20
CA MET A 105 15.81 1.17 -4.27
C MET A 105 17.03 0.61 -4.99
N LYS A 106 17.68 -0.37 -4.36
CA LYS A 106 18.79 -1.09 -4.98
C LYS A 106 18.28 -2.24 -5.84
N LYS A 107 19.17 -2.81 -6.65
CA LYS A 107 18.86 -3.97 -7.47
C LYS A 107 18.38 -5.12 -6.57
N TYR A 108 17.26 -5.72 -6.94
CA TYR A 108 16.59 -6.80 -6.21
C TYR A 108 17.58 -7.89 -5.77
N ARG A 109 17.55 -8.23 -4.47
CA ARG A 109 18.28 -9.37 -3.93
C ARG A 109 17.31 -10.50 -3.60
N ARG A 110 17.73 -11.75 -3.83
CA ARG A 110 16.91 -12.95 -3.59
C ARG A 110 16.39 -13.07 -2.15
N ASN A 111 17.08 -12.48 -1.18
CA ASN A 111 16.68 -12.47 0.23
C ASN A 111 15.58 -11.44 0.57
N GLU A 112 15.14 -10.62 -0.39
CA GLU A 112 14.17 -9.54 -0.21
C GLU A 112 12.77 -9.93 -0.70
N LEU A 113 12.45 -11.22 -0.73
CA LEU A 113 11.15 -11.73 -1.23
C LEU A 113 9.96 -11.16 -0.44
N ILE A 114 10.05 -11.13 0.89
CA ILE A 114 8.98 -10.61 1.77
C ILE A 114 8.72 -9.12 1.54
N PRO A 115 9.69 -8.19 1.68
CA PRO A 115 9.44 -6.78 1.46
C PRO A 115 9.03 -6.47 0.02
N THR A 116 9.54 -7.21 -0.95
CA THR A 116 9.09 -7.09 -2.36
C THR A 116 7.63 -7.52 -2.51
N GLY A 117 7.24 -8.65 -1.91
CA GLY A 117 5.86 -9.13 -1.92
C GLY A 117 4.88 -8.16 -1.25
N LEU A 118 5.26 -7.59 -0.10
CA LEU A 118 4.47 -6.58 0.60
C LEU A 118 4.31 -5.30 -0.21
N MET A 119 5.37 -4.83 -0.86
CA MET A 119 5.31 -3.67 -1.77
C MET A 119 4.29 -3.91 -2.90
N TYR A 120 4.39 -5.05 -3.60
CA TYR A 120 3.43 -5.38 -4.67
C TYR A 120 2.01 -5.53 -4.15
N PHE A 121 1.83 -6.20 -3.02
CA PHE A 121 0.54 -6.35 -2.38
C PHE A 121 -0.10 -4.99 -2.09
N THR A 122 0.63 -4.07 -1.45
CA THR A 122 0.11 -2.74 -1.17
C THR A 122 -0.21 -1.95 -2.44
N LEU A 123 0.63 -2.03 -3.48
CA LEU A 123 0.34 -1.36 -4.76
C LEU A 123 -0.95 -1.86 -5.42
N VAL A 124 -1.21 -3.17 -5.38
CA VAL A 124 -2.47 -3.75 -5.87
C VAL A 124 -3.65 -3.25 -5.04
N ILE A 125 -3.52 -3.23 -3.71
CA ILE A 125 -4.58 -2.71 -2.83
C ILE A 125 -4.85 -1.23 -3.08
N TYR A 126 -3.82 -0.42 -3.27
CA TYR A 126 -3.96 1.00 -3.62
C TYR A 126 -4.74 1.19 -4.92
N LEU A 127 -4.44 0.40 -5.95
CA LEU A 127 -5.22 0.42 -7.19
C LEU A 127 -6.68 0.07 -6.94
N VAL A 128 -6.96 -0.98 -6.15
CA VAL A 128 -8.34 -1.36 -5.80
C VAL A 128 -9.05 -0.23 -5.04
N ILE A 129 -8.40 0.40 -4.06
CA ILE A 129 -8.95 1.57 -3.34
C ILE A 129 -9.28 2.69 -4.33
N GLY A 130 -8.33 3.06 -5.20
CA GLY A 130 -8.52 4.11 -6.19
C GLY A 130 -9.63 3.81 -7.21
N PHE A 131 -9.87 2.53 -7.52
CA PHE A 131 -10.95 2.11 -8.40
C PHE A 131 -12.32 2.06 -7.73
N THR A 132 -12.40 1.92 -6.42
CA THR A 132 -13.65 1.58 -5.73
C THR A 132 -14.18 2.68 -4.83
N VAL A 133 -13.32 3.50 -4.23
CA VAL A 133 -13.71 4.41 -3.14
C VAL A 133 -13.86 5.83 -3.69
N PRO A 134 -15.08 6.37 -3.82
CA PRO A 134 -15.31 7.72 -4.34
C PRO A 134 -15.34 8.78 -3.23
N ASN A 135 -14.87 8.47 -2.02
CA ASN A 135 -14.91 9.42 -0.89
C ASN A 135 -13.50 9.68 -0.35
N LEU A 136 -13.11 10.94 -0.25
CA LEU A 136 -11.76 11.34 0.09
C LEU A 136 -11.36 10.93 1.51
N GLY A 137 -12.26 11.12 2.48
CA GLY A 137 -11.99 10.78 3.87
C GLY A 137 -11.81 9.28 4.05
N ALA A 138 -12.60 8.48 3.32
CA ALA A 138 -12.48 7.04 3.29
C ALA A 138 -11.15 6.59 2.65
N ILE A 139 -10.70 7.22 1.55
CA ILE A 139 -9.40 6.91 0.93
C ILE A 139 -8.25 7.15 1.91
N VAL A 140 -8.20 8.30 2.58
CA VAL A 140 -7.11 8.62 3.52
C VAL A 140 -7.03 7.57 4.63
N ARG A 141 -8.20 7.15 5.16
CA ARG A 141 -8.27 6.06 6.14
C ARG A 141 -7.72 4.77 5.54
N TYR A 142 -8.40 4.22 4.52
CA TYR A 142 -8.09 2.90 3.94
C TYR A 142 -6.68 2.78 3.37
N LYS A 143 -6.09 3.87 2.88
CA LYS A 143 -4.71 3.87 2.41
C LYS A 143 -3.74 3.72 3.59
N SER A 144 -4.00 4.39 4.71
CA SER A 144 -3.09 4.47 5.85
C SER A 144 -2.75 3.11 6.47
N GLU A 145 -3.71 2.17 6.52
CA GLU A 145 -3.46 0.82 7.07
C GLU A 145 -2.44 0.05 6.21
N PHE A 146 -2.45 0.25 4.88
CA PHE A 146 -1.50 -0.40 3.98
C PHE A 146 -0.22 0.41 3.77
N THR A 147 -0.25 1.74 3.91
CA THR A 147 0.95 2.59 3.97
C THR A 147 1.89 2.11 5.07
N ALA A 148 1.34 1.69 6.22
CA ALA A 148 2.09 1.13 7.33
C ALA A 148 2.87 -0.15 6.96
N LEU A 149 2.45 -0.88 5.93
CA LEU A 149 3.17 -2.04 5.38
C LEU A 149 4.15 -1.65 4.28
N LEU A 150 3.78 -0.65 3.45
CA LEU A 150 4.59 -0.20 2.32
C LEU A 150 5.88 0.49 2.77
N ILE A 151 5.81 1.41 3.73
CA ILE A 151 6.98 2.21 4.14
C ILE A 151 8.11 1.35 4.70
N PRO A 152 7.89 0.43 5.67
CA PRO A 152 8.96 -0.45 6.15
C PRO A 152 9.54 -1.34 5.04
N SER A 153 8.68 -1.83 4.14
CA SER A 153 9.11 -2.64 3.00
C SER A 153 10.03 -1.85 2.07
N LEU A 154 9.68 -0.61 1.74
CA LEU A 154 10.50 0.29 0.92
C LEU A 154 11.80 0.68 1.62
N VAL A 155 11.79 0.90 2.93
CA VAL A 155 13.00 1.21 3.72
C VAL A 155 14.03 0.10 3.64
N VAL A 156 13.58 -1.17 3.76
CA VAL A 156 14.46 -2.34 3.62
C VAL A 156 15.01 -2.43 2.19
N LEU A 157 14.16 -2.23 1.18
CA LEU A 157 14.55 -2.30 -0.25
C LEU A 157 15.46 -1.14 -0.69
N ALA A 158 15.34 0.02 -0.06
CA ALA A 158 16.22 1.17 -0.27
C ALA A 158 17.60 1.01 0.39
N ASP A 159 17.81 -0.04 1.21
CA ASP A 159 18.97 -0.20 2.08
C ASP A 159 19.24 1.10 2.86
N PHE A 160 18.16 1.71 3.35
CA PHE A 160 18.23 2.98 4.04
C PHE A 160 18.95 2.78 5.37
N ARG A 161 20.20 3.24 5.44
CA ARG A 161 21.00 3.18 6.66
C ARG A 161 20.55 4.29 7.59
N LEU A 162 20.16 3.91 8.81
CA LEU A 162 19.94 4.89 9.87
C LEU A 162 21.21 5.73 10.06
N PRO A 163 21.08 7.03 10.41
CA PRO A 163 22.24 7.82 10.75
C PRO A 163 23.00 7.17 11.91
N GLN A 164 24.33 7.22 11.90
CA GLN A 164 25.20 6.48 12.82
C GLN A 164 24.89 6.72 14.31
N GLN A 165 24.41 7.91 14.66
CA GLN A 165 23.97 8.24 16.02
C GLN A 165 22.76 7.40 16.50
N TRP A 166 21.84 7.07 15.59
CA TRP A 166 20.66 6.26 15.88
C TRP A 166 21.00 4.78 15.99
N SER A 167 21.93 4.27 15.18
CA SER A 167 22.39 2.87 15.30
C SER A 167 23.06 2.62 16.65
N LEU A 168 23.87 3.57 17.12
CA LEU A 168 24.50 3.49 18.44
C LEU A 168 23.47 3.52 19.58
N TRP A 169 22.41 4.32 19.45
CA TRP A 169 21.33 4.38 20.44
C TRP A 169 20.52 3.08 20.50
N LEU A 170 20.18 2.49 19.35
CA LEU A 170 19.48 1.20 19.27
C LEU A 170 20.34 0.05 19.82
N GLU A 171 21.65 0.06 19.57
CA GLU A 171 22.57 -0.94 20.15
C GLU A 171 22.63 -0.85 21.68
N ARG A 172 22.55 0.37 22.25
CA ARG A 172 22.46 0.57 23.71
C ARG A 172 21.16 -0.02 24.27
N LEU A 173 20.04 0.12 23.57
CA LEU A 173 18.76 -0.50 23.98
C LEU A 173 18.75 -2.02 23.82
N ARG A 174 19.48 -2.56 22.84
CA ARG A 174 19.57 -4.00 22.59
C ARG A 174 20.38 -4.75 23.64
N LYS A 175 21.32 -4.11 24.34
CA LYS A 175 22.06 -4.74 25.43
C LYS A 175 21.22 -4.63 26.71
N PRO A 176 20.57 -5.70 27.19
CA PRO A 176 20.00 -5.67 28.53
C PRO A 176 21.17 -5.52 29.50
N SER A 177 20.97 -4.78 30.57
CA SER A 177 21.92 -4.56 31.66
C SER A 177 22.19 -5.85 32.45
N VAL A 178 22.79 -6.86 31.82
CA VAL A 178 23.17 -8.14 32.44
C VAL A 178 24.28 -7.95 33.47
N ASN A 179 24.96 -6.80 33.49
CA ASN A 179 26.11 -6.56 34.38
C ASN A 179 25.76 -5.86 35.72
N ARG A 180 24.49 -5.66 36.09
CA ARG A 180 24.15 -4.97 37.36
C ARG A 180 23.81 -5.89 38.54
N ILE A 181 23.86 -7.21 38.38
CA ILE A 181 23.54 -8.16 39.47
C ILE A 181 24.81 -8.68 40.17
N SER A 182 26.01 -8.51 39.60
CA SER A 182 27.26 -8.98 40.23
C SER A 182 27.88 -8.02 41.25
N GLU A 183 27.35 -6.81 41.42
CA GLU A 183 27.89 -5.80 42.34
C GLU A 183 27.23 -5.80 43.73
N TYR A 184 26.19 -6.60 43.96
CA TYR A 184 25.51 -6.70 45.27
C TYR A 184 25.92 -7.91 46.13
N ASN A 185 26.89 -8.71 45.66
CA ASN A 185 27.38 -9.93 46.34
C ASN A 185 28.89 -9.86 46.69
N LYS A 186 29.40 -8.68 47.05
CA LYS A 186 30.73 -8.54 47.67
C LYS A 186 30.67 -7.69 48.92
#